data_AF-A0A7I8CIG4-F1
#
_entry.id   AF-A0A7I8CIG4-F1
#
_cell.length_a   1.000
_cell.length_b   1.000
_cell.length_c   1.000
_cell.angle_alpha   90.00
_cell.angle_beta   90.00
_cell.angle_gamma   90.00
#
_symmetry.space_group_name_H-M   'P 1'
#
loop_
_entity.id
_entity.type
_entity.pdbx_description
1 polymer ?
#
loop_
_entity_poly.entity_id
_entity_poly.type
_entity_poly.pdbx_seq_one_letter_code
_entity_poly.pdbx_strand_id
1 'polypeptide(L)'
;MSTPITPANPDSVSNDAKIQSEVIALQPAGAALQMGHASWYARKIEGRRTANGERYNGHALTAAHRTLPFGTYVRVTSLSTTRSVVVRINDRGPFVRGRIIDLSYAAASALGLTRASSMDVRIERVEEQADTRTASGGSES
;
A
#
# COMPACT_ATOMS: atom_id res chain seq x y z
N MET A 1 60.73 -7.70 2.68
CA MET A 1 60.46 -6.24 2.71
C MET A 1 59.01 -6.04 2.30
N SER A 2 58.29 -5.20 3.05
CA SER A 2 56.83 -5.00 3.01
C SER A 2 56.33 -4.17 1.82
N THR A 3 55.10 -4.50 1.40
CA THR A 3 54.02 -3.65 0.80
C THR A 3 54.23 -2.98 -0.57
N PRO A 4 53.15 -2.50 -1.25
CA PRO A 4 51.72 -2.83 -1.15
C PRO A 4 51.05 -3.13 -2.51
N ILE A 5 49.85 -3.71 -2.41
CA ILE A 5 48.85 -3.91 -3.48
C ILE A 5 48.08 -2.60 -3.74
N THR A 6 48.06 -2.17 -5.01
CA THR A 6 47.16 -1.14 -5.54
C THR A 6 45.88 -1.81 -6.06
N PRO A 7 44.66 -1.39 -5.68
CA PRO A 7 43.47 -1.81 -6.39
C PRO A 7 43.33 -1.02 -7.70
N ALA A 8 43.17 -1.76 -8.79
CA ALA A 8 42.86 -1.25 -10.12
C ALA A 8 41.46 -0.63 -10.16
N ASN A 9 41.38 0.56 -10.72
CA ASN A 9 40.19 1.11 -11.34
C ASN A 9 39.97 0.41 -12.70
N PRO A 10 38.75 0.00 -13.04
CA PRO A 10 38.36 -0.07 -14.44
C PRO A 10 37.15 0.82 -14.74
N ASP A 11 37.32 1.58 -15.81
CA ASP A 11 36.45 2.61 -16.34
C ASP A 11 35.06 2.14 -16.79
N SER A 12 34.18 3.14 -16.86
CA SER A 12 33.18 3.36 -17.93
C SER A 12 32.21 2.23 -18.32
N VAL A 13 30.94 2.41 -17.96
CA VAL A 13 29.82 2.14 -18.87
C VAL A 13 28.78 3.25 -18.75
N SER A 14 28.66 3.99 -19.85
CA SER A 14 27.64 5.00 -20.11
C SER A 14 26.23 4.41 -20.16
N ASN A 15 25.26 5.25 -19.82
CA ASN A 15 23.85 5.19 -20.24
C ASN A 15 23.09 3.87 -20.04
N ASP A 16 22.33 3.81 -18.95
CA ASP A 16 20.97 3.22 -18.97
C ASP A 16 19.98 4.17 -18.27
N ALA A 17 20.01 5.44 -18.70
CA ALA A 17 18.90 6.37 -18.55
C ALA A 17 17.74 5.96 -19.48
N LYS A 18 17.24 4.73 -19.32
CA LYS A 18 15.96 4.25 -19.83
C LYS A 18 15.76 2.84 -19.32
N ILE A 19 14.54 2.56 -18.87
CA ILE A 19 14.03 1.24 -18.45
C ILE A 19 14.34 0.89 -17.00
N GLN A 20 13.54 1.45 -16.09
CA GLN A 20 12.78 0.65 -15.13
C GLN A 20 11.67 1.50 -14.48
N SER A 21 10.51 1.46 -15.13
CA SER A 21 9.15 1.40 -14.54
C SER A 21 8.91 2.07 -13.18
N GLU A 22 8.03 3.06 -13.20
CA GLU A 22 7.27 3.61 -12.06
C GLU A 22 7.02 2.57 -10.96
N VAL A 23 7.85 2.60 -9.93
CA VAL A 23 7.48 2.10 -8.62
C VAL A 23 7.23 3.33 -7.76
N ILE A 24 5.96 3.70 -7.60
CA ILE A 24 5.56 4.68 -6.60
C ILE A 24 6.04 4.14 -5.26
N ALA A 25 7.12 4.71 -4.72
CA ALA A 25 7.71 4.29 -3.46
C ALA A 25 6.82 4.80 -2.32
N LEU A 26 5.78 4.03 -1.98
CA LEU A 26 4.88 4.32 -0.87
C LEU A 26 5.62 4.12 0.46
N GLN A 27 6.21 5.19 0.97
CA GLN A 27 6.82 5.21 2.29
C GLN A 27 5.74 5.23 3.38
N PRO A 28 5.96 4.59 4.56
CA PRO A 28 5.11 4.84 5.72
C PRO A 28 5.11 6.33 6.02
N ALA A 29 3.97 6.98 5.91
CA ALA A 29 3.84 8.39 6.26
C ALA A 29 3.61 8.62 7.76
N GLY A 30 3.56 7.57 8.58
CA GLY A 30 3.39 7.75 10.02
C GLY A 30 3.28 6.47 10.83
N ALA A 31 3.27 6.64 12.15
CA ALA A 31 3.06 5.59 13.13
C ALA A 31 1.80 4.76 12.84
N ALA A 32 1.79 3.51 13.34
CA ALA A 32 0.64 2.61 13.22
C ALA A 32 -0.65 3.31 13.68
N LEU A 33 -1.65 3.37 12.79
CA LEU A 33 -2.92 4.04 13.08
C LEU A 33 -3.79 3.16 13.96
N GLN A 34 -3.82 1.87 13.69
CA GLN A 34 -4.69 0.92 14.38
C GLN A 34 -4.20 -0.51 14.20
N MET A 35 -4.50 -1.35 15.19
CA MET A 35 -4.35 -2.81 15.15
C MET A 35 -5.69 -3.48 15.44
N GLY A 36 -5.91 -4.66 14.86
CA GLY A 36 -7.13 -5.45 15.07
C GLY A 36 -7.38 -6.42 13.92
N HIS A 37 -8.62 -6.92 13.82
CA HIS A 37 -8.93 -7.96 12.84
C HIS A 37 -9.30 -7.36 11.48
N ALA A 38 -8.68 -7.87 10.42
CA ALA A 38 -9.15 -7.72 9.06
C ALA A 38 -10.11 -8.85 8.70
N SER A 39 -11.08 -8.54 7.83
CA SER A 39 -11.82 -9.55 7.08
C SER A 39 -11.89 -9.15 5.61
N TRP A 40 -12.70 -9.83 4.81
CA TRP A 40 -12.84 -9.52 3.39
C TRP A 40 -14.26 -9.72 2.89
N TYR A 41 -14.59 -9.03 1.80
CA TYR A 41 -15.93 -9.01 1.23
C TYR A 41 -16.32 -10.31 0.53
N ALA A 42 -17.52 -10.82 0.84
CA ALA A 42 -18.07 -11.98 0.14
C ALA A 42 -18.31 -11.70 -1.35
N ARG A 43 -18.04 -12.70 -2.21
CA ARG A 43 -18.19 -12.59 -3.68
C ARG A 43 -19.57 -12.11 -4.15
N LYS A 44 -20.64 -12.34 -3.37
CA LYS A 44 -22.02 -11.93 -3.67
C LYS A 44 -22.24 -10.41 -3.70
N ILE A 45 -21.28 -9.61 -3.26
CA ILE A 45 -21.40 -8.15 -3.26
C ILE A 45 -20.78 -7.49 -4.50
N GLU A 46 -20.22 -8.27 -5.43
CA GLU A 46 -19.68 -7.78 -6.70
C GLU A 46 -20.65 -6.84 -7.42
N GLY A 47 -20.16 -5.69 -7.87
CA GLY A 47 -20.92 -4.68 -8.61
C GLY A 47 -21.93 -3.87 -7.79
N ARG A 48 -22.11 -4.14 -6.49
CA ARG A 48 -22.96 -3.32 -5.60
C ARG A 48 -22.31 -1.95 -5.35
N ARG A 49 -23.11 -0.93 -5.03
CA ARG A 49 -22.58 0.39 -4.68
C ARG A 49 -21.94 0.36 -3.30
N THR A 50 -20.73 0.92 -3.20
CA THR A 50 -20.04 1.23 -1.94
C THR A 50 -20.55 2.56 -1.37
N ALA A 51 -20.16 2.89 -0.15
CA ALA A 51 -20.55 4.12 0.53
C ALA A 51 -20.02 5.40 -0.15
N ASN A 52 -18.97 5.33 -0.98
CA ASN A 52 -18.51 6.46 -1.77
C ASN A 52 -19.19 6.56 -3.16
N GLY A 53 -20.11 5.64 -3.48
CA GLY A 53 -20.87 5.63 -4.73
C GLY A 53 -20.25 4.82 -5.87
N GLU A 54 -19.00 4.38 -5.75
CA GLU A 54 -18.38 3.46 -6.71
C GLU A 54 -19.06 2.09 -6.69
N ARG A 55 -18.91 1.31 -7.76
CA ARG A 55 -19.27 -0.11 -7.71
C ARG A 55 -18.12 -0.91 -7.12
N TYR A 56 -18.42 -1.76 -6.14
CA TYR A 56 -17.45 -2.69 -5.61
C TYR A 56 -16.91 -3.59 -6.72
N ASN A 57 -15.59 -3.65 -6.80
CA ASN A 57 -14.83 -4.50 -7.72
C ASN A 57 -13.91 -5.39 -6.88
N GLY A 58 -14.17 -6.70 -6.85
CA GLY A 58 -13.37 -7.65 -6.09
C GLY A 58 -11.91 -7.75 -6.55
N HIS A 59 -11.60 -7.30 -7.76
CA HIS A 59 -10.25 -7.29 -8.33
C HIS A 59 -9.46 -6.01 -8.03
N ALA A 60 -10.11 -4.96 -7.51
CA ALA A 60 -9.43 -3.72 -7.13
C ALA A 60 -8.78 -3.84 -5.73
N LEU A 61 -7.72 -3.08 -5.47
CA LEU A 61 -7.09 -2.99 -4.14
C LEU A 61 -7.80 -1.93 -3.27
N THR A 62 -8.99 -2.26 -2.79
CA THR A 62 -9.83 -1.36 -2.00
C THR A 62 -10.27 -1.97 -0.67
N ALA A 63 -10.72 -1.13 0.25
CA ALA A 63 -11.22 -1.57 1.56
C ALA A 63 -12.30 -0.65 2.16
N ALA A 64 -13.06 -1.21 3.10
CA ALA A 64 -13.95 -0.47 3.99
C ALA A 64 -13.26 -0.12 5.30
N HIS A 65 -13.41 1.13 5.73
CA HIS A 65 -13.02 1.58 7.07
C HIS A 65 -14.09 2.50 7.68
N ARG A 66 -14.22 2.49 9.01
CA ARG A 66 -15.30 3.21 9.72
C ARG A 66 -15.21 4.72 9.55
N THR A 67 -14.01 5.26 9.73
CA THR A 67 -13.81 6.71 9.92
C THR A 67 -12.73 7.31 9.01
N LEU A 68 -12.01 6.50 8.24
CA LEU A 68 -10.97 7.04 7.38
C LEU A 68 -11.62 7.77 6.20
N PRO A 69 -11.12 8.96 5.80
CA PRO A 69 -11.62 9.65 4.61
C PRO A 69 -11.57 8.73 3.38
N PHE A 70 -12.56 8.85 2.50
CA PHE A 70 -12.49 8.15 1.22
C PHE A 70 -11.28 8.66 0.41
N GLY A 71 -10.65 7.77 -0.35
CA GLY A 71 -9.42 8.07 -1.07
C GLY A 71 -8.14 7.91 -0.23
N THR A 72 -8.24 7.73 1.10
CA THR A 72 -7.07 7.45 1.93
C THR A 72 -6.42 6.13 1.48
N TYR A 73 -5.11 6.13 1.29
CA TYR A 73 -4.33 4.90 1.11
C TYR A 73 -3.79 4.42 2.46
N VAL A 74 -3.93 3.12 2.71
CA VAL A 74 -3.37 2.48 3.89
C VAL A 74 -2.59 1.23 3.51
N ARG A 75 -1.44 1.04 4.14
CA ARG A 75 -0.76 -0.25 4.15
C ARG A 75 -1.37 -1.11 5.25
N VAL A 76 -1.77 -2.30 4.88
CA VAL A 76 -2.29 -3.34 5.77
C VAL A 76 -1.23 -4.42 5.87
N THR A 77 -0.72 -4.68 7.07
CA THR A 77 0.30 -5.71 7.31
C THR A 77 -0.26 -6.81 8.19
N SER A 78 -0.13 -8.06 7.73
CA SER A 78 -0.42 -9.27 8.48
C SER A 78 0.58 -9.42 9.63
N LEU A 79 0.09 -9.55 10.86
CA LEU A 79 0.97 -9.76 12.01
C LEU A 79 1.55 -11.17 12.07
N SER A 80 0.89 -12.15 11.44
CA SER A 80 1.33 -13.54 11.44
C SER A 80 2.35 -13.87 10.34
N THR A 81 2.24 -13.24 9.16
CA THR A 81 3.07 -13.57 8.00
C THR A 81 3.99 -12.45 7.54
N THR A 82 3.90 -11.26 8.15
CA THR A 82 4.58 -10.01 7.75
C THR A 82 4.28 -9.51 6.33
N ARG A 83 3.42 -10.21 5.58
CA ARG A 83 2.94 -9.75 4.26
C ARG A 83 2.17 -8.45 4.41
N SER A 84 2.26 -7.58 3.41
CA SER A 84 1.52 -6.33 3.39
C SER A 84 0.94 -6.01 2.02
N VAL A 85 -0.17 -5.27 2.01
CA VAL A 85 -0.81 -4.75 0.81
C VAL A 85 -1.24 -3.31 1.05
N VAL A 86 -1.11 -2.45 0.04
CA VAL A 86 -1.68 -1.11 0.09
C VAL A 86 -3.06 -1.14 -0.54
N VAL A 87 -4.03 -0.53 0.14
CA VAL A 87 -5.42 -0.42 -0.31
C VAL A 87 -5.93 1.00 -0.19
N ARG A 88 -6.85 1.37 -1.08
CA ARG A 88 -7.59 2.63 -1.01
C ARG A 88 -8.90 2.45 -0.25
N ILE A 89 -9.22 3.37 0.65
CA ILE A 89 -10.51 3.38 1.34
C ILE A 89 -11.59 3.94 0.42
N ASN A 90 -12.58 3.12 0.05
CA ASN A 90 -13.71 3.53 -0.79
C ASN A 90 -15.08 3.14 -0.22
N ASP A 91 -15.11 2.54 0.97
CA ASP A 91 -16.35 2.07 1.57
C ASP A 91 -16.38 2.24 3.10
N ARG A 92 -17.53 2.00 3.72
CA ARG A 92 -17.78 2.14 5.16
C ARG A 92 -18.06 0.80 5.82
N GLY A 93 -17.58 0.70 7.06
CA GLY A 93 -17.58 -0.54 7.84
C GLY A 93 -16.15 -0.92 8.23
N PRO A 94 -15.92 -2.12 8.77
CA PRO A 94 -16.91 -3.06 9.27
C PRO A 94 -17.68 -2.50 10.48
N PHE A 95 -18.96 -2.83 10.64
CA PHE A 95 -19.74 -2.42 11.84
C PHE A 95 -19.75 -3.48 12.95
N VAL A 96 -18.98 -4.56 12.77
CA VAL A 96 -18.83 -5.63 13.78
C VAL A 96 -17.66 -5.33 14.70
N ARG A 97 -17.88 -5.46 16.02
CA ARG A 97 -16.85 -5.26 17.05
C ARG A 97 -15.61 -6.12 16.77
N GLY A 98 -14.43 -5.59 17.08
CA GLY A 98 -13.14 -6.28 16.92
C GLY A 98 -12.56 -6.28 15.50
N ARG A 99 -13.37 -6.08 14.46
CA ARG A 99 -12.89 -5.88 13.08
C ARG A 99 -12.62 -4.41 12.82
N ILE A 100 -11.50 -4.11 12.16
CA ILE A 100 -11.05 -2.73 11.87
C ILE A 100 -11.09 -2.40 10.38
N ILE A 101 -10.98 -3.40 9.50
CA ILE A 101 -10.96 -3.20 8.05
C ILE A 101 -11.56 -4.41 7.33
N ASP A 102 -12.34 -4.15 6.28
CA ASP A 102 -12.85 -5.19 5.36
C ASP A 102 -12.20 -4.98 3.99
N LEU A 103 -11.40 -5.96 3.55
CA LEU A 103 -10.62 -5.93 2.32
C LEU A 103 -11.44 -6.42 1.11
N SER A 104 -11.08 -5.94 -0.07
CA SER A 104 -11.49 -6.60 -1.31
C SER A 104 -10.90 -8.01 -1.42
N TYR A 105 -11.45 -8.82 -2.33
CA TYR A 105 -10.93 -10.16 -2.59
C TYR A 105 -9.46 -10.14 -3.06
N ALA A 106 -9.09 -9.23 -3.98
CA ALA A 106 -7.72 -9.08 -4.45
C ALA A 106 -6.75 -8.71 -3.32
N ALA A 107 -7.12 -7.76 -2.46
CA ALA A 107 -6.29 -7.37 -1.33
C ALA A 107 -6.15 -8.50 -0.30
N ALA A 108 -7.24 -9.21 0.00
CA ALA A 108 -7.21 -10.38 0.87
C ALA A 108 -6.35 -11.50 0.30
N SER A 109 -6.38 -11.73 -1.01
CA SER A 109 -5.56 -12.73 -1.69
C SER A 109 -4.06 -12.39 -1.57
N ALA A 110 -3.70 -11.14 -1.85
CA ALA A 110 -2.32 -10.65 -1.71
C ALA A 110 -1.79 -10.80 -0.26
N LEU A 111 -2.66 -10.56 0.73
CA LEU A 111 -2.34 -10.70 2.14
C LEU A 111 -2.33 -12.15 2.64
N GLY A 112 -2.88 -13.10 1.86
CA GLY A 112 -3.03 -14.51 2.27
C GLY A 112 -4.23 -14.79 3.18
N LEU A 113 -5.22 -13.89 3.22
CA LEU A 113 -6.40 -13.96 4.08
C LEU A 113 -7.55 -14.82 3.51
N THR A 114 -7.53 -15.18 2.23
CA THR A 114 -8.67 -15.86 1.56
C THR A 114 -9.03 -17.23 2.14
N ARG A 115 -8.11 -17.88 2.86
CA ARG A 115 -8.33 -19.20 3.50
C ARG A 115 -8.86 -19.10 4.94
N ALA A 116 -8.96 -17.89 5.50
CA ALA A 116 -9.43 -17.65 6.85
C ALA A 116 -10.62 -16.67 6.86
N SER A 117 -11.40 -16.70 7.94
CA SER A 117 -12.51 -15.75 8.15
C SER A 117 -12.01 -14.37 8.55
N SER A 118 -10.89 -14.30 9.27
CA SER A 118 -10.26 -13.06 9.73
C SER A 118 -8.77 -13.26 10.01
N MET A 119 -8.04 -12.15 10.16
CA MET A 119 -6.60 -12.14 10.47
C MET A 119 -6.25 -10.89 11.27
N ASP A 120 -5.30 -11.01 12.20
CA ASP A 120 -4.73 -9.86 12.89
C ASP A 120 -3.83 -9.04 11.97
N VAL A 121 -4.12 -7.75 11.89
CA VAL A 121 -3.39 -6.80 11.06
C VAL A 121 -3.04 -5.52 11.82
N ARG A 122 -2.02 -4.83 11.34
CA ARG A 122 -1.83 -3.40 11.60
C ARG A 122 -2.12 -2.60 10.33
N ILE A 123 -2.67 -1.41 10.49
CA ILE A 123 -2.86 -0.45 9.40
C ILE A 123 -2.04 0.82 9.61
N GLU A 124 -1.44 1.31 8.53
CA GLU A 124 -0.65 2.54 8.49
C GLU A 124 -1.12 3.39 7.31
N ARG A 125 -1.24 4.70 7.50
CA ARG A 125 -1.43 5.61 6.35
C ARG A 125 -0.16 5.63 5.52
N VAL A 126 -0.35 5.60 4.21
CA VAL A 126 0.73 5.88 3.25
C VAL A 126 0.34 7.11 2.46
N GLU A 127 1.30 8.00 2.27
CA GLU A 127 1.15 9.11 1.35
C GLU A 127 1.53 8.60 -0.04
N GLU A 128 0.70 8.93 -1.03
CA GLU A 128 1.15 8.88 -2.41
C GLU A 128 2.27 9.90 -2.52
N GLN A 129 3.50 9.47 -2.86
CA GLN A 129 4.54 10.41 -3.20
C GLN A 129 4.11 11.14 -4.47
N ALA A 130 3.42 12.27 -4.31
CA ALA A 130 3.34 13.26 -5.35
C ALA A 130 4.79 13.62 -5.69
N ASP A 131 5.17 13.41 -6.94
CA ASP A 131 6.49 13.76 -7.45
C ASP A 131 6.66 15.28 -7.29
N THR A 132 7.16 15.71 -6.12
CA THR A 132 7.57 17.08 -5.84
C THR A 132 8.93 17.31 -6.47
N ARG A 133 9.06 16.95 -7.74
CA ARG A 133 10.20 17.26 -8.61
C ARG A 133 9.82 18.38 -9.57
N THR A 134 9.04 19.37 -9.12
CA THR A 134 8.88 20.66 -9.81
C THR A 134 8.46 21.74 -8.80
N ALA A 135 9.34 22.04 -7.83
CA ALA A 135 9.27 23.28 -7.06
C ALA A 135 10.63 23.59 -6.41
N SER A 136 11.67 23.81 -7.22
CA SER A 136 12.90 24.43 -6.72
C SER A 136 13.60 25.24 -7.82
N GLY A 137 13.43 26.58 -7.77
CA GLY A 137 14.39 27.61 -8.23
C GLY A 137 14.73 27.66 -9.72
N GLY A 138 14.88 28.81 -10.36
CA GLY A 138 14.94 30.17 -9.86
C GLY A 138 14.94 31.15 -11.03
N SER A 139 14.59 32.38 -10.70
CA SER A 139 14.84 33.57 -11.49
C SER A 139 16.30 33.65 -11.92
N GLU A 140 16.56 33.68 -13.22
CA GLU A 140 17.71 34.39 -13.77
C GLU A 140 17.21 35.40 -14.81
N SER A 141 17.90 36.53 -14.82
CA SER A 141 17.43 37.85 -15.28
C SER A 141 17.73 38.10 -16.75
#